data_AF-A0A385MQX3-F1
#
_entry.id   AF-A0A385MQX3-F1
#
_cell.length_a   1.000
_cell.length_b   1.000
_cell.length_c   1.000
_cell.angle_alpha   90.00
_cell.angle_beta   90.00
_cell.angle_gamma   90.00
#
_symmetry.space_group_name_H-M   'P 1'
#
loop_
_entity.id
_entity.type
_entity.pdbx_description
1 polymer ?
#
loop_
_entity_poly.entity_id
_entity_poly.type
_entity_poly.pdbx_seq_one_letter_code
_entity_poly.pdbx_strand_id
1 'polypeptide(L)'
;MWRIVSSNETIYEAQGLRHPDRKSSYSVKYLPYLIVGFILLAGLFFIPVPQLFKTKLGATLLNSCHIVFFCAFALVFYPYLKGSHLKRIPVFLLVVLILSFVIENVQSTVHRAFQWEDILRNEIGAFTGIAVYLYLQKNAIERKYRMLLLTTSFAMVFIERAPLFEKLISHFIKT
;
A
#
# COMPACT_ATOMS: atom_id res chain seq x y z
N MET A 1 -38.18 1.90 -4.34
CA MET A 1 -36.72 1.69 -4.17
C MET A 1 -36.34 2.26 -2.81
N TRP A 2 -36.31 1.43 -1.77
CA TRP A 2 -36.13 1.89 -0.38
C TRP A 2 -34.64 2.00 -0.07
N ARG A 3 -34.16 3.24 0.08
CA ARG A 3 -32.80 3.54 0.53
C ARG A 3 -32.81 3.42 2.05
N ILE A 4 -32.16 2.39 2.61
CA ILE A 4 -31.92 2.31 4.05
C ILE A 4 -30.84 3.35 4.37
N VAL A 5 -31.29 4.56 4.67
CA VAL A 5 -30.45 5.66 5.16
C VAL A 5 -30.02 5.30 6.57
N SER A 6 -28.71 5.30 6.82
CA SER A 6 -28.19 4.91 8.13
C SER A 6 -28.65 5.92 9.19
N SER A 7 -29.03 5.44 10.37
CA SER A 7 -29.56 6.27 11.49
C SER A 7 -28.73 7.50 11.89
N ASN A 8 -27.47 7.56 11.47
CA ASN A 8 -26.60 8.71 11.74
C ASN A 8 -26.77 9.83 10.70
N GLU A 9 -27.08 9.53 9.44
CA GLU A 9 -27.29 10.55 8.40
C GLU A 9 -28.56 11.37 8.67
N THR A 10 -29.61 10.72 9.19
CA THR A 10 -30.87 11.37 9.55
C THR A 10 -30.72 12.40 10.67
N ILE A 11 -29.79 12.20 11.61
CA ILE A 11 -29.58 13.14 12.72
C ILE A 11 -28.91 14.43 12.22
N TYR A 12 -27.93 14.33 11.32
CA TYR A 12 -27.25 15.50 10.76
C TYR A 12 -28.15 16.30 9.80
N GLU A 13 -28.92 15.61 8.96
CA GLU A 13 -29.90 16.28 8.09
C GLU A 13 -31.03 16.95 8.89
N ALA A 14 -31.57 16.31 9.92
CA ALA A 14 -32.63 16.88 10.76
C ALA A 14 -32.18 18.11 11.56
N GLN A 15 -30.88 18.26 11.81
CA GLN A 15 -30.32 19.40 12.55
C GLN A 15 -29.75 20.50 11.65
N GLY A 16 -29.84 20.36 10.31
CA GLY A 16 -29.20 21.29 9.38
C GLY A 16 -27.67 21.33 9.52
N LEU A 17 -27.09 20.32 10.18
CA LEU A 17 -25.68 20.25 10.49
C LEU A 17 -24.97 19.55 9.33
N ARG A 18 -24.02 20.26 8.71
CA ARG A 18 -23.09 19.63 7.78
C ARG A 18 -22.36 18.51 8.53
N HIS A 19 -22.41 17.30 7.98
CA HIS A 19 -21.66 16.15 8.49
C HIS A 19 -20.24 16.63 8.82
N PRO A 20 -19.71 16.40 10.04
CA PRO A 20 -18.37 16.83 10.38
C PRO A 20 -17.43 16.11 9.43
N ASP A 21 -17.02 16.83 8.39
CA ASP A 21 -16.05 16.43 7.42
C ASP A 21 -14.83 16.08 8.27
N ARG A 22 -14.57 14.78 8.41
CA ARG A 22 -13.57 14.26 9.35
C ARG A 22 -12.22 14.59 8.74
N LYS A 23 -11.83 15.87 8.83
CA LYS A 23 -10.50 16.37 8.53
C LYS A 23 -9.58 15.69 9.52
N SER A 24 -9.06 14.53 9.14
CA SER A 24 -7.83 14.03 9.72
C SER A 24 -6.84 15.18 9.57
N SER A 25 -6.48 15.79 10.70
CA SER A 25 -5.57 16.93 10.77
C SER A 25 -4.15 16.43 10.50
N TYR A 26 -3.93 15.84 9.32
CA TYR A 26 -2.59 15.65 8.80
C TYR A 26 -2.09 17.05 8.46
N SER A 27 -1.24 17.58 9.33
CA SER A 27 -0.67 18.89 9.11
C SER A 27 0.12 18.85 7.81
N VAL A 28 -0.36 19.56 6.79
CA VAL A 28 0.33 19.73 5.50
C VAL A 28 1.75 20.27 5.71
N LYS A 29 2.00 20.90 6.88
CA LYS A 29 3.32 21.32 7.35
C LYS A 29 4.37 20.20 7.30
N TYR A 30 4.00 18.95 7.57
CA TYR A 30 4.96 17.82 7.58
C TYR A 30 5.09 17.10 6.24
N LEU A 31 4.21 17.38 5.27
CA LEU A 31 4.19 16.70 3.99
C LEU A 31 5.52 16.79 3.22
N PRO A 32 6.22 17.95 3.16
CA PRO A 32 7.51 18.03 2.48
C PRO A 32 8.57 17.11 3.09
N TYR A 33 8.64 17.02 4.42
CA TYR A 33 9.60 16.15 5.11
C TYR A 33 9.29 14.67 4.88
N LEU A 34 8.02 14.30 4.81
CA LEU A 34 7.60 12.93 4.46
C LEU A 34 7.99 12.59 3.02
N ILE A 35 7.81 13.51 2.08
CA ILE A 35 8.24 13.34 0.68
C ILE A 35 9.76 13.15 0.63
N VAL A 36 10.54 14.02 1.26
CA VAL A 36 12.00 13.91 1.30
C VAL A 36 12.44 12.59 1.92
N GLY A 37 11.86 12.20 3.06
CA GLY A 37 12.16 10.92 3.71
C GLY A 37 11.85 9.72 2.81
N PHE A 38 10.74 9.75 2.07
CA PHE A 38 10.39 8.70 1.11
C PHE A 38 11.34 8.65 -0.09
N ILE A 39 11.78 9.80 -0.61
CA ILE A 39 12.75 9.87 -1.71
C ILE A 39 14.10 9.27 -1.25
N LEU A 40 14.56 9.63 -0.05
CA LEU A 40 15.80 9.08 0.50
C LEU A 40 15.70 7.56 0.70
N LEU A 41 14.57 7.07 1.22
CA LEU A 41 14.35 5.64 1.42
C LEU A 41 14.19 4.90 0.08
N ALA A 42 13.55 5.51 -0.92
CA ALA A 42 13.45 4.99 -2.28
C ALA A 42 14.83 4.83 -2.93
N GLY A 43 15.78 5.71 -2.61
CA GLY A 43 17.18 5.61 -3.05
C GLY A 43 17.81 4.26 -2.75
N LEU A 44 17.42 3.58 -1.66
CA LEU A 44 17.94 2.25 -1.31
C LEU A 44 17.59 1.18 -2.35
N PHE A 45 16.48 1.33 -3.10
CA PHE A 45 16.09 0.38 -4.14
C PHE A 45 16.98 0.47 -5.39
N PHE A 46 17.76 1.54 -5.55
CA PHE A 46 18.69 1.72 -6.66
C PHE A 46 20.09 1.18 -6.35
N ILE A 47 20.37 0.79 -5.10
CA ILE A 47 21.66 0.22 -4.73
C ILE A 47 21.72 -1.23 -5.25
N PRO A 48 22.79 -1.62 -5.97
CA PRO A 48 22.97 -3.00 -6.42
C PRO A 48 22.94 -3.98 -5.24
N VAL A 49 22.29 -5.14 -5.45
CA VAL A 49 22.14 -6.16 -4.41
C VAL A 49 23.52 -6.65 -3.95
N PRO A 50 23.87 -6.51 -2.65
CA PRO A 50 25.15 -6.98 -2.12
C PRO A 50 25.31 -8.50 -2.33
N GLN A 51 26.55 -8.97 -2.53
CA GLN A 51 26.83 -10.39 -2.77
C GLN A 51 26.22 -11.32 -1.71
N LEU A 52 26.19 -10.89 -0.44
CA LEU A 52 25.60 -11.63 0.68
C LEU A 52 24.12 -11.96 0.47
N PHE A 53 23.37 -11.11 -0.26
CA PHE A 53 21.94 -11.26 -0.52
C PHE A 53 21.64 -11.86 -1.89
N LYS A 54 22.65 -12.27 -2.67
CA LYS A 54 22.45 -12.97 -3.96
C LYS A 54 21.98 -14.42 -3.79
N THR A 55 21.86 -14.91 -2.55
CA THR A 55 21.21 -16.19 -2.27
C THR A 55 19.71 -16.13 -2.62
N LYS A 56 19.10 -17.27 -2.93
CA LYS A 56 17.65 -17.33 -3.22
C LYS A 56 16.81 -16.76 -2.07
N LEU A 57 17.23 -16.96 -0.83
CA LEU A 57 16.55 -16.45 0.35
C LEU A 57 16.75 -14.93 0.50
N GLY A 58 17.98 -14.44 0.37
CA GLY A 58 18.29 -13.01 0.45
C GLY A 58 17.55 -12.18 -0.60
N ALA A 59 17.52 -12.65 -1.85
CA ALA A 59 16.76 -12.02 -2.92
C ALA A 59 15.26 -11.98 -2.61
N THR A 60 14.70 -13.07 -2.07
CA THR A 60 13.27 -13.12 -1.74
C THR A 60 12.91 -12.18 -0.58
N LEU A 61 13.80 -12.02 0.42
CA LEU A 61 13.65 -11.05 1.50
C LEU A 61 13.70 -9.60 0.99
N LEU A 62 14.67 -9.28 0.13
CA LEU A 62 14.76 -7.96 -0.50
C LEU A 62 13.50 -7.64 -1.32
N ASN A 63 12.97 -8.63 -2.05
CA ASN A 63 11.72 -8.46 -2.79
C ASN A 63 10.51 -8.20 -1.87
N SER A 64 10.56 -8.60 -0.59
CA SER A 64 9.51 -8.27 0.38
C SER A 64 9.54 -6.80 0.80
N CYS A 65 10.70 -6.14 0.70
CA CYS A 65 10.83 -4.71 1.00
C CYS A 65 9.94 -3.85 0.09
N HIS A 66 9.67 -4.27 -1.15
CA HIS A 66 8.74 -3.58 -2.05
C HIS A 66 7.31 -3.50 -1.46
N ILE A 67 6.77 -4.63 -1.00
CA ILE A 67 5.43 -4.69 -0.39
C ILE A 67 5.38 -3.80 0.86
N VAL A 68 6.39 -3.91 1.73
CA VAL A 68 6.45 -3.13 2.98
C VAL A 68 6.57 -1.64 2.70
N PHE A 69 7.45 -1.26 1.77
CA PHE A 69 7.67 0.14 1.39
C PHE A 69 6.42 0.77 0.79
N PHE A 70 5.77 0.11 -0.17
CA PHE A 70 4.55 0.65 -0.79
C PHE A 70 3.33 0.58 0.14
N CYS A 71 3.30 -0.34 1.10
CA CYS A 71 2.33 -0.33 2.20
C CYS A 71 2.50 0.93 3.07
N ALA A 72 3.72 1.22 3.51
CA ALA A 72 4.02 2.44 4.25
C ALA A 72 3.71 3.70 3.41
N PHE A 73 4.06 3.69 2.12
CA PHE A 73 3.75 4.77 1.18
C PHE A 73 2.25 5.04 1.14
N ALA A 74 1.42 4.01 0.96
CA ALA A 74 -0.02 4.16 0.98
C ALA A 74 -0.54 4.66 2.33
N LEU A 75 -0.06 4.13 3.46
CA LEU A 75 -0.47 4.60 4.79
C LEU A 75 -0.19 6.09 5.00
N VAL A 76 0.92 6.59 4.46
CA VAL A 76 1.35 7.98 4.61
C VAL A 76 0.66 8.91 3.61
N PHE A 77 0.60 8.55 2.33
CA PHE A 77 0.17 9.47 1.27
C PHE A 77 -1.31 9.34 0.87
N TYR A 78 -1.90 8.15 0.97
CA TYR A 78 -3.32 7.96 0.66
C TYR A 78 -4.25 8.93 1.43
N PRO A 79 -4.01 9.25 2.73
CA PRO A 79 -4.85 10.18 3.48
C PRO A 79 -4.93 11.59 2.89
N TYR A 80 -3.89 12.04 2.17
CA TYR A 80 -3.83 13.38 1.58
C TYR A 80 -4.65 13.53 0.29
N LEU A 81 -5.15 12.43 -0.29
CA LEU A 81 -6.04 12.49 -1.44
C LEU A 81 -7.42 13.01 -1.03
N LYS A 82 -8.00 13.89 -1.83
CA LYS A 82 -9.33 14.46 -1.60
C LYS A 82 -10.42 13.64 -2.32
N GLY A 83 -11.65 13.68 -1.78
CA GLY A 83 -12.82 13.04 -2.38
C GLY A 83 -13.19 11.68 -1.77
N SER A 84 -14.11 10.98 -2.44
CA SER A 84 -14.64 9.69 -1.96
C SER A 84 -13.63 8.55 -2.15
N HIS A 85 -13.67 7.57 -1.25
CA HIS A 85 -12.76 6.40 -1.30
C HIS A 85 -12.89 5.62 -2.63
N LEU A 86 -14.10 5.48 -3.16
CA LEU A 86 -14.34 4.80 -4.44
C LEU A 86 -13.59 5.42 -5.62
N LYS A 87 -13.38 6.74 -5.61
CA LYS A 87 -12.59 7.43 -6.65
C LYS A 87 -11.10 7.45 -6.30
N ARG A 88 -10.77 7.63 -5.02
CA ARG A 88 -9.38 7.75 -4.55
C ARG A 88 -8.58 6.46 -4.67
N ILE A 89 -9.19 5.30 -4.40
CA ILE A 89 -8.50 4.00 -4.48
C ILE A 89 -7.95 3.75 -5.90
N PRO A 90 -8.76 3.73 -6.97
CA PRO A 90 -8.24 3.45 -8.31
C PRO A 90 -7.26 4.52 -8.78
N VAL A 91 -7.47 5.79 -8.42
CA VAL A 91 -6.52 6.87 -8.74
C VAL A 91 -5.18 6.65 -8.04
N PHE A 92 -5.18 6.29 -6.75
CA PHE A 92 -3.94 6.05 -6.02
C PHE A 92 -3.17 4.84 -6.56
N LEU A 93 -3.88 3.74 -6.86
CA LEU A 93 -3.26 2.56 -7.48
C LEU A 93 -2.71 2.89 -8.87
N LEU A 94 -3.43 3.67 -9.69
CA LEU A 94 -2.91 4.12 -10.98
C LEU A 94 -1.63 4.96 -10.83
N VAL A 95 -1.56 5.83 -9.82
CA VAL A 95 -0.34 6.61 -9.52
C VAL A 95 0.80 5.68 -9.12
N VAL A 96 0.55 4.69 -8.26
CA VAL A 96 1.57 3.70 -7.86
C VAL A 96 2.02 2.86 -9.05
N LEU A 97 1.12 2.51 -9.97
CA LEU A 97 1.43 1.75 -11.17
C LEU A 97 2.37 2.54 -12.08
N ILE A 98 2.01 3.80 -12.39
CA ILE A 98 2.85 4.71 -13.19
C ILE A 98 4.21 4.90 -12.51
N LEU A 99 4.22 5.16 -11.21
CA LEU A 99 5.45 5.32 -10.43
C LEU A 99 6.32 4.05 -10.49
N SER A 100 5.71 2.87 -10.40
CA SER A 100 6.41 1.59 -10.49
C SER A 100 7.06 1.39 -11.85
N PHE A 101 6.36 1.71 -12.94
CA PHE A 101 6.95 1.70 -14.27
C PHE A 101 8.14 2.66 -14.37
N VAL A 102 8.01 3.88 -13.85
CA VAL A 102 9.10 4.86 -13.86
C VAL A 102 10.30 4.34 -13.06
N ILE A 103 10.08 3.79 -11.87
CA ILE A 103 11.14 3.23 -11.03
C ILE A 103 11.86 2.09 -11.76
N GLU A 104 11.13 1.13 -12.31
CA GLU A 104 11.72 -0.01 -13.05
C GLU A 104 12.52 0.45 -14.27
N ASN A 105 12.01 1.44 -15.02
CA ASN A 105 12.73 2.01 -16.16
C ASN A 105 14.03 2.71 -15.71
N VAL A 106 14.01 3.48 -14.63
CA VAL A 106 15.22 4.12 -14.09
C VAL A 106 16.19 3.06 -13.54
N GLN A 107 15.69 2.02 -12.87
CA GLN A 107 16.52 0.92 -12.37
C GLN A 107 17.25 0.18 -13.50
N SER A 108 16.64 0.09 -14.69
CA SER A 108 17.29 -0.49 -15.87
C SER A 108 18.58 0.23 -16.27
N THR A 109 18.66 1.54 -15.99
CA THR A 109 19.86 2.35 -16.27
C THR A 109 21.02 2.10 -15.30
N VAL A 110 20.74 1.49 -14.13
CA VAL A 110 21.75 1.12 -13.12
C VAL A 110 22.04 -0.39 -13.11
N HIS A 111 21.83 -1.06 -14.26
CA HIS A 111 22.10 -2.48 -14.48
C HIS A 111 21.24 -3.45 -13.65
N ARG A 112 20.02 -3.05 -13.25
CA ARG A 112 18.99 -4.00 -12.81
C ARG A 112 18.12 -4.41 -14.00
N ALA A 113 17.72 -5.67 -14.04
CA ALA A 113 16.74 -6.11 -15.04
C ALA A 113 15.36 -5.52 -14.69
N PHE A 114 14.58 -5.16 -15.71
CA PHE A 114 13.18 -4.80 -15.53
C PHE A 114 12.39 -6.02 -15.03
N GLN A 115 11.70 -5.91 -13.89
CA GLN A 115 10.97 -7.02 -13.27
C GLN A 115 9.49 -6.67 -13.09
N TRP A 116 8.62 -7.35 -13.85
CA TRP A 116 7.17 -7.20 -13.71
C TRP A 116 6.67 -7.54 -12.30
N GLU A 117 7.35 -8.46 -11.64
CA GLU A 117 7.03 -8.89 -10.29
C GLU A 117 7.23 -7.75 -9.27
N ASP A 118 8.16 -6.82 -9.52
CA ASP A 118 8.39 -5.69 -8.63
C ASP A 118 7.25 -4.66 -8.74
N ILE A 119 6.73 -4.43 -9.96
CA ILE A 119 5.50 -3.64 -10.17
C ILE A 119 4.32 -4.26 -9.42
N LEU A 120 4.11 -5.58 -9.58
CA LEU A 120 3.03 -6.29 -8.88
C LEU A 120 3.16 -6.18 -7.36
N ARG A 121 4.37 -6.32 -6.81
CA ARG A 121 4.64 -6.19 -5.37
C ARG A 121 4.37 -4.78 -4.85
N ASN A 122 4.70 -3.76 -5.64
CA ASN A 122 4.40 -2.37 -5.29
C ASN A 122 2.88 -2.15 -5.20
N GLU A 123 2.12 -2.67 -6.18
CA GLU A 123 0.65 -2.62 -6.18
C GLU A 123 0.03 -3.37 -4.98
N ILE A 124 0.50 -4.59 -4.70
CA ILE A 124 0.06 -5.36 -3.52
C ILE A 124 0.36 -4.59 -2.24
N GLY A 125 1.55 -3.99 -2.12
CA GLY A 125 1.93 -3.16 -1.00
C GLY A 125 0.98 -1.96 -0.83
N ALA A 126 0.77 -1.20 -1.89
CA ALA A 126 -0.09 -0.02 -1.86
C ALA A 126 -1.54 -0.37 -1.50
N PHE A 127 -2.10 -1.41 -2.12
CA PHE A 127 -3.44 -1.91 -1.79
C PHE A 127 -3.54 -2.34 -0.32
N THR A 128 -2.52 -3.03 0.19
CA THR A 128 -2.45 -3.45 1.60
C THR A 128 -2.45 -2.24 2.53
N GLY A 129 -1.65 -1.22 2.25
CA GLY A 129 -1.62 0.01 3.05
C GLY A 129 -2.97 0.75 3.04
N ILE A 130 -3.66 0.81 1.90
CA ILE A 130 -5.03 1.35 1.80
C ILE A 130 -5.99 0.52 2.66
N ALA A 131 -5.94 -0.81 2.57
CA ALA A 131 -6.82 -1.70 3.33
C ALA A 131 -6.63 -1.52 4.84
N VAL A 132 -5.38 -1.45 5.31
CA VAL A 132 -5.04 -1.18 6.71
C VAL A 132 -5.53 0.20 7.14
N TYR A 133 -5.26 1.25 6.35
CA TYR A 133 -5.73 2.61 6.65
C TYR A 133 -7.26 2.64 6.82
N LEU A 134 -8.00 2.09 5.86
CA LEU A 134 -9.45 2.08 5.89
C LEU A 134 -10.01 1.22 7.04
N TYR A 135 -9.33 0.14 7.39
CA TYR A 135 -9.68 -0.67 8.56
C TYR A 135 -9.56 0.13 9.87
N LEU A 136 -8.45 0.86 10.04
CA LEU A 136 -8.22 1.71 11.20
C LEU A 136 -9.23 2.88 11.27
N GLN A 137 -9.74 3.34 10.12
CA GLN A 137 -10.80 4.34 10.04
C GLN A 137 -12.20 3.72 10.19
N LYS A 138 -12.59 3.43 11.44
CA LYS A 138 -13.85 2.76 11.81
C LYS A 138 -15.15 3.34 11.22
N ASN A 139 -15.16 4.56 10.67
CA ASN A 139 -16.35 5.19 10.08
C ASN A 139 -16.16 5.62 8.60
N ALA A 140 -15.07 5.21 7.94
CA ALA A 140 -14.78 5.65 6.56
C ALA A 140 -15.62 4.91 5.50
N ILE A 141 -15.82 3.60 5.70
CA ILE A 141 -16.60 2.69 4.84
C ILE A 141 -17.27 1.62 5.71
N GLU A 142 -18.31 0.95 5.22
CA GLU A 142 -18.99 -0.10 5.98
C GLU A 142 -18.02 -1.22 6.40
N ARG A 143 -18.26 -1.80 7.58
CA ARG A 143 -17.40 -2.85 8.17
C ARG A 143 -17.14 -4.00 7.21
N LYS A 144 -18.16 -4.45 6.46
CA LYS A 144 -18.04 -5.57 5.51
C LYS A 144 -16.99 -5.28 4.42
N TYR A 145 -16.95 -4.06 3.89
CA TYR A 145 -15.98 -3.67 2.88
C TYR A 145 -14.57 -3.54 3.45
N ARG A 146 -14.42 -3.05 4.68
CA ARG A 146 -13.11 -3.03 5.37
C ARG A 146 -12.54 -4.42 5.55
N MET A 147 -13.37 -5.35 6.03
CA MET A 147 -12.97 -6.73 6.22
C MET A 147 -12.62 -7.38 4.89
N LEU A 148 -13.44 -7.19 3.86
CA LEU A 148 -13.18 -7.69 2.52
C LEU A 148 -11.83 -7.19 1.98
N LEU A 149 -11.55 -5.89 2.06
CA LEU A 149 -10.28 -5.32 1.62
C LEU A 149 -9.09 -5.92 2.37
N LEU A 150 -9.19 -6.08 3.70
CA LEU A 150 -8.13 -6.69 4.50
C LEU A 150 -7.91 -8.17 4.17
N THR A 151 -8.99 -8.95 4.04
CA THR A 151 -8.88 -10.37 3.70
C THR A 151 -8.30 -10.55 2.30
N THR A 152 -8.72 -9.72 1.34
CA THR A 152 -8.16 -9.73 -0.01
C THR A 152 -6.69 -9.32 -0.01
N SER A 153 -6.29 -8.28 0.74
CA SER A 153 -4.89 -7.89 0.85
C SER A 153 -4.04 -8.99 1.50
N PHE A 154 -4.55 -9.63 2.55
CA PHE A 154 -3.87 -10.74 3.21
C PHE A 154 -3.69 -11.93 2.25
N ALA A 155 -4.73 -12.29 1.50
CA ALA A 155 -4.66 -13.35 0.50
C ALA A 155 -3.64 -13.04 -0.61
N MET A 156 -3.62 -11.81 -1.14
CA MET A 156 -2.65 -11.41 -2.16
C MET A 156 -1.20 -11.47 -1.65
N VAL A 157 -0.94 -10.95 -0.45
CA VAL A 157 0.39 -11.03 0.18
C VAL A 157 0.78 -12.48 0.43
N PHE A 158 -0.15 -13.31 0.91
CA PHE A 158 0.11 -14.72 1.17
C PHE A 158 0.45 -15.48 -0.13
N ILE A 159 -0.34 -15.31 -1.18
CA ILE A 159 -0.12 -15.94 -2.49
C ILE A 159 1.25 -15.53 -3.06
N GLU A 160 1.56 -14.23 -3.07
CA GLU A 160 2.84 -13.72 -3.57
C GLU A 160 4.04 -14.24 -2.74
N ARG A 161 3.83 -14.57 -1.45
CA ARG A 161 4.88 -15.05 -0.55
C ARG A 161 4.85 -16.55 -0.29
N ALA A 162 3.91 -17.30 -0.85
CA ALA A 162 3.88 -18.76 -0.77
C ALA A 162 5.24 -19.41 -1.17
N PRO A 163 5.91 -18.99 -2.26
CA PRO A 163 7.20 -19.55 -2.63
C PRO A 163 8.33 -19.25 -1.64
N LEU A 164 8.21 -18.18 -0.83
CA LEU A 164 9.16 -17.87 0.24
C LEU A 164 9.00 -18.86 1.39
N PHE A 165 7.76 -19.17 1.78
CA PHE A 165 7.49 -20.10 2.87
C PHE A 165 8.00 -21.51 2.55
N GLU A 166 7.78 -21.99 1.32
CA GLU A 166 8.32 -23.28 0.86
C GLU A 166 9.86 -23.33 0.95
N LYS A 167 10.52 -22.25 0.54
CA LYS A 167 12.00 -22.15 0.61
C LYS A 167 12.51 -22.09 2.04
N LEU A 168 11.82 -21.39 2.94
CA LEU A 168 12.16 -21.34 4.35
C LEU A 168 12.04 -22.72 4.99
N ILE A 169 10.90 -23.39 4.80
CA ILE A 169 10.65 -24.73 5.34
C ILE A 169 11.70 -25.72 4.83
N SER A 170 11.99 -25.72 3.53
CA SER A 170 13.01 -26.62 2.97
C SER A 170 14.44 -26.32 3.44
N HIS A 171 14.76 -25.08 3.82
CA HIS A 171 16.05 -24.74 4.43
C HIS A 171 16.16 -25.31 5.85
N PHE A 172 15.12 -25.13 6.68
CA PHE A 172 15.09 -25.65 8.06
C PHE A 172 15.05 -27.18 8.14
N ILE A 173 14.48 -27.87 7.14
CA ILE A 173 14.48 -29.35 7.11
C ILE A 173 15.86 -29.92 6.70
N LYS A 174 16.69 -29.16 5.99
CA LYS A 174 18.01 -29.59 5.50
C LYS A 174 19.18 -29.20 6.40
N THR A 175 18.94 -28.43 7.45
CA THR A 175 19.93 -28.07 8.49
C THR A 175 19.70 -28.93 9.73
#